data_AF-A0AA43DAR7-F1
#
_entry.id   AF-A0AA43DAR7-F1
#
_cell.length_a   1.000
_cell.length_b   1.000
_cell.length_c   1.000
_cell.angle_alpha   90.00
_cell.angle_beta   90.00
_cell.angle_gamma   90.00
#
_symmetry.space_group_name_H-M   'P 1'
#
loop_
_entity.id
_entity.type
_entity.pdbx_description
1 polymer ?
#
loop_
_entity_poly.entity_id
_entity_poly.type
_entity_poly.pdbx_seq_one_letter_code
_entity_poly.pdbx_strand_id
1 'polypeptide(L)'
;MKNLVPLLVFFAFCGCREISFKEPQPKGKKSLREVPEKLLGKYLLQEEKDTAKDTLVVTRQGYLIVSDRKQSLLGDSLVLKRYKGYYFLSINENPEWILRIIKREKNGDLTYMSMDEEDRAFKDLVNDLAREVGIDSVKIDDKMLYQIDPSPRQLINLIKKGYFKKTILMQRLE
;
A
#
# COMPACT_ATOMS: atom_id res chain seq x y z
N MET A 1 24.52 -49.59 5.61
CA MET A 1 23.42 -49.26 4.69
C MET A 1 22.98 -47.84 5.00
N LYS A 2 22.98 -46.96 4.00
CA LYS A 2 22.80 -45.50 4.18
C LYS A 2 21.31 -45.21 4.41
N ASN A 3 20.96 -44.67 5.57
CA ASN A 3 19.63 -44.15 5.82
C ASN A 3 19.48 -42.83 5.06
N LEU A 4 18.75 -42.83 3.94
CA LEU A 4 18.30 -41.61 3.28
C LEU A 4 17.10 -41.07 4.07
N VAL A 5 17.31 -39.99 4.81
CA VAL A 5 16.23 -39.13 5.31
C VAL A 5 15.90 -38.16 4.18
N PRO A 6 14.68 -38.14 3.61
CA PRO A 6 14.31 -37.07 2.72
C PRO A 6 14.07 -35.83 3.58
N LEU A 7 14.99 -34.87 3.51
CA LEU A 7 14.82 -33.52 4.05
C LEU A 7 13.68 -32.86 3.26
N LEU A 8 12.46 -33.00 3.79
CA LEU A 8 11.26 -32.37 3.26
C LEU A 8 11.38 -30.87 3.57
N VAL A 9 11.99 -30.14 2.64
CA VAL A 9 12.08 -28.68 2.68
C VAL A 9 10.66 -28.14 2.57
N PHE A 10 10.06 -27.87 3.72
CA PHE A 10 8.80 -27.14 3.84
C PHE A 10 9.10 -25.68 3.45
N PHE A 11 9.04 -25.38 2.15
CA PHE A 11 8.98 -24.02 1.65
C PHE A 11 7.69 -23.39 2.21
N ALA A 12 7.80 -22.71 3.34
CA ALA A 12 6.76 -21.82 3.82
C ALA A 12 6.69 -20.66 2.82
N PHE A 13 5.74 -20.73 1.88
CA PHE A 13 5.31 -19.58 1.11
C PHE A 13 4.67 -18.60 2.10
N CYS A 14 5.46 -17.67 2.64
CA CYS A 14 4.91 -16.47 3.27
C CYS A 14 4.42 -15.57 2.13
N GLY A 15 3.16 -15.70 1.74
CA GLY A 15 2.51 -14.68 0.93
C GLY A 15 2.13 -13.51 1.83
N CYS A 16 2.67 -12.31 1.57
CA CYS A 16 1.98 -11.11 2.03
C CYS A 16 0.71 -10.95 1.20
N ARG A 17 -0.41 -10.70 1.87
CA ARG A 17 -1.71 -10.47 1.26
C ARG A 17 -2.20 -9.09 1.65
N GLU A 18 -2.94 -8.47 0.75
CA GLU A 18 -3.39 -7.09 0.91
C GLU A 18 -4.90 -6.96 0.67
N ILE A 19 -5.53 -6.01 1.36
CA ILE A 19 -6.90 -5.58 1.10
C ILE A 19 -6.95 -4.69 -0.14
N SER A 20 -7.84 -5.01 -1.07
CA SER A 20 -7.98 -4.31 -2.35
C SER A 20 -9.29 -3.53 -2.46
N PHE A 21 -9.43 -2.78 -3.55
CA PHE A 21 -10.52 -1.86 -3.81
C PHE A 21 -11.02 -1.99 -5.24
N LYS A 22 -12.31 -1.71 -5.46
CA LYS A 22 -12.95 -1.77 -6.79
C LYS A 22 -12.59 -0.59 -7.69
N GLU A 23 -12.23 0.55 -7.09
CA GLU A 23 -11.93 1.79 -7.80
C GLU A 23 -10.94 2.65 -7.00
N PRO A 24 -10.29 3.65 -7.64
CA PRO A 24 -9.36 4.55 -6.97
C PRO A 24 -9.98 5.29 -5.79
N GLN A 25 -9.31 5.23 -4.64
CA GLN A 25 -9.81 5.80 -3.39
C GLN A 25 -9.19 7.17 -3.06
N PRO A 26 -9.93 8.06 -2.38
CA PRO A 26 -11.29 7.90 -1.90
C PRO A 26 -12.32 8.07 -3.03
N LYS A 27 -13.41 7.29 -2.97
CA LYS A 27 -14.55 7.38 -3.90
C LYS A 27 -15.11 8.80 -4.01
N GLY A 28 -15.42 9.20 -5.25
CA GLY A 28 -16.01 10.51 -5.55
C GLY A 28 -15.09 11.73 -5.28
N LYS A 29 -13.83 11.53 -4.92
CA LYS A 29 -12.83 12.62 -4.84
C LYS A 29 -12.08 12.75 -6.15
N LYS A 30 -11.83 14.01 -6.56
CA LYS A 30 -11.10 14.33 -7.79
C LYS A 30 -9.65 13.88 -7.70
N SER A 31 -9.18 13.21 -8.74
CA SER A 31 -7.77 12.90 -8.93
C SER A 31 -6.95 14.17 -9.13
N LEU A 32 -5.76 14.20 -8.56
CA LEU A 32 -4.77 15.24 -8.82
C LEU A 32 -4.11 14.99 -10.17
N ARG A 33 -3.86 16.06 -10.92
CA ARG A 33 -3.12 16.00 -12.20
C ARG A 33 -1.61 16.03 -12.01
N GLU A 34 -1.16 16.51 -10.85
CA GLU A 34 0.23 16.63 -10.49
C GLU A 34 0.41 16.32 -9.00
N VAL A 35 1.62 15.87 -8.65
CA VAL A 35 2.02 15.68 -7.26
C VAL A 35 2.24 17.06 -6.63
N PRO A 36 1.60 17.36 -5.49
CA PRO A 36 1.72 18.68 -4.86
C PRO A 36 3.15 19.02 -4.44
N GLU A 37 3.52 20.29 -4.57
CA GLU A 37 4.89 20.79 -4.32
C GLU A 37 5.49 20.34 -2.99
N LYS A 38 4.68 20.29 -1.93
CA LYS A 38 5.14 19.89 -0.60
C LYS A 38 5.54 18.40 -0.47
N LEU A 39 5.24 17.56 -1.46
CA LEU A 39 5.65 16.17 -1.54
C LEU A 39 6.82 15.96 -2.51
N LEU A 40 7.23 17.00 -3.26
CA LEU A 40 8.35 16.89 -4.18
C LEU A 40 9.65 16.82 -3.39
N GLY A 41 10.61 16.05 -3.91
CA GLY A 41 11.92 15.91 -3.30
C GLY A 41 12.48 14.50 -3.40
N LYS A 42 13.58 14.27 -2.70
CA LYS A 42 14.22 12.96 -2.57
C LYS A 42 14.00 12.44 -1.17
N TYR A 43 13.68 11.16 -1.08
CA TYR A 43 13.41 10.48 0.18
C TYR A 43 14.20 9.18 0.26
N LEU A 44 14.79 8.92 1.42
CA LEU A 44 15.38 7.63 1.75
C LEU A 44 14.28 6.71 2.24
N LEU A 45 14.08 5.58 1.55
CA LEU A 45 13.16 4.54 1.95
C LEU A 45 13.80 3.73 3.10
N GLN A 46 13.12 3.73 4.25
CA GLN A 46 13.50 2.92 5.41
C GLN A 46 12.30 2.04 5.78
N GLU A 47 12.41 0.76 5.47
CA GLU A 47 11.45 -0.24 5.91
C GLU A 47 11.77 -0.68 7.34
N GLU A 48 10.74 -1.03 8.12
CA GLU A 48 10.95 -1.43 9.51
C GLU A 48 11.65 -2.80 9.64
N LYS A 49 11.53 -3.67 8.63
CA LYS A 49 12.03 -5.05 8.65
C LYS A 49 13.24 -5.29 7.74
N ASP A 50 13.60 -4.35 6.87
CA ASP A 50 14.69 -4.51 5.90
C ASP A 50 15.83 -3.50 6.17
N THR A 51 17.06 -3.95 5.96
CA THR A 51 18.26 -3.12 6.03
C THR A 51 18.60 -2.48 4.68
N ALA A 52 18.01 -2.97 3.59
CA ALA A 52 18.14 -2.37 2.27
C ALA A 52 17.55 -0.96 2.28
N LYS A 53 18.33 -0.01 1.77
CA LYS A 53 17.92 1.38 1.64
C LYS A 53 17.91 1.74 0.17
N ASP A 54 16.86 2.41 -0.26
CA ASP A 54 16.74 2.96 -1.61
C ASP A 54 16.28 4.41 -1.56
N THR A 55 16.36 5.10 -2.69
CA THR A 55 15.94 6.49 -2.84
C THR A 55 14.70 6.58 -3.71
N LEU A 56 13.66 7.20 -3.16
CA LEU A 56 12.47 7.62 -3.88
C LEU A 56 12.67 9.08 -4.33
N VAL A 57 12.49 9.34 -5.62
CA VAL A 57 12.42 10.70 -6.16
C VAL A 57 10.98 11.00 -6.55
N VAL A 58 10.40 12.00 -5.91
CA VAL A 58 9.03 12.46 -6.18
C VAL A 58 9.07 13.72 -7.05
N THR A 59 8.42 13.63 -8.21
CA THR A 59 8.36 14.66 -9.25
C THR A 59 6.92 15.15 -9.42
N ARG A 60 6.70 16.24 -10.16
CA ARG A 60 5.33 16.74 -10.41
C ARG A 60 4.46 15.72 -11.14
N GLN A 61 5.04 14.83 -11.93
CA GLN A 61 4.32 13.86 -12.75
C GLN A 61 4.12 12.51 -12.06
N GLY A 62 4.78 12.25 -10.93
CA GLY A 62 4.75 10.93 -10.28
C GLY A 62 6.02 10.69 -9.47
N TYR A 63 6.51 9.46 -9.44
CA TYR A 63 7.72 9.11 -8.69
C TYR A 63 8.60 8.10 -9.43
N LEU A 64 9.83 7.94 -8.99
CA LEU A 64 10.70 6.84 -9.39
C LEU A 64 11.49 6.33 -8.18
N ILE A 65 11.75 5.03 -8.16
CA ILE A 65 12.67 4.39 -7.24
C ILE A 65 14.01 4.24 -7.98
N VAL A 66 15.10 4.69 -7.38
CA VAL A 66 16.39 4.83 -8.08
C VAL A 66 16.94 3.48 -8.53
N SER A 67 16.79 2.42 -7.72
CA SER A 67 17.23 1.08 -8.13
C SER A 67 16.43 0.52 -9.31
N ASP A 68 15.11 0.74 -9.32
CA ASP A 68 14.19 0.23 -10.35
C ASP A 68 14.37 0.91 -11.72
N ARG A 69 14.93 2.13 -11.74
CA ARG A 69 15.10 2.98 -12.94
C ARG A 69 13.83 3.19 -13.77
N LYS A 70 12.66 2.91 -13.20
CA LYS A 70 11.35 3.05 -13.85
C LYS A 70 10.57 4.16 -13.18
N GLN A 71 10.00 5.03 -14.00
CA GLN A 71 9.14 6.10 -13.52
C GLN A 71 7.68 5.62 -13.48
N SER A 72 7.04 5.83 -12.34
CA SER A 72 5.62 5.64 -12.11
C SER A 72 4.92 6.99 -12.25
N LEU A 73 4.19 7.16 -13.35
CA LEU A 73 3.52 8.42 -13.71
C LEU A 73 2.06 8.41 -13.28
N LEU A 74 1.55 9.56 -12.81
CA LEU A 74 0.13 9.74 -12.55
C LEU A 74 -0.68 9.57 -13.84
N GLY A 75 -1.78 8.83 -13.76
CA GLY A 75 -2.61 8.51 -14.91
C GLY A 75 -3.60 7.38 -14.58
N ASP A 76 -3.93 6.57 -15.59
CA ASP A 76 -4.97 5.54 -15.47
C ASP A 76 -4.58 4.35 -14.58
N SER A 77 -3.28 4.11 -14.38
CA SER A 77 -2.78 3.03 -13.51
C SER A 77 -2.25 3.52 -12.17
N LEU A 78 -2.10 4.83 -11.99
CA LEU A 78 -1.59 5.44 -10.77
C LEU A 78 -2.34 6.74 -10.46
N VAL A 79 -3.23 6.69 -9.49
CA VAL A 79 -4.14 7.78 -9.18
C VAL A 79 -3.82 8.35 -7.81
N LEU A 80 -3.46 9.63 -7.77
CA LEU A 80 -3.26 10.37 -6.53
C LEU A 80 -4.48 11.22 -6.20
N LYS A 81 -5.03 11.06 -5.00
CA LYS A 81 -6.12 11.89 -4.46
C LYS A 81 -5.71 12.49 -3.11
N ARG A 82 -6.38 13.57 -2.71
CA ARG A 82 -6.18 14.23 -1.41
C ARG A 82 -7.50 14.36 -0.66
N TYR A 83 -7.50 13.97 0.61
CA TYR A 83 -8.67 14.15 1.47
C TYR A 83 -8.28 14.20 2.95
N LYS A 84 -8.85 15.16 3.70
CA LYS A 84 -8.70 15.32 5.16
C LYS A 84 -7.24 15.20 5.67
N GLY A 85 -6.29 15.79 4.95
CA GLY A 85 -4.87 15.84 5.35
C GLY A 85 -4.02 14.68 4.84
N TYR A 86 -4.64 13.66 4.25
CA TYR A 86 -3.95 12.49 3.67
C TYR A 86 -3.89 12.59 2.16
N TYR A 87 -2.91 11.88 1.62
CA TYR A 87 -2.77 11.53 0.22
C TYR A 87 -3.06 10.05 0.03
N PHE A 88 -3.81 9.74 -1.01
CA PHE A 88 -4.29 8.40 -1.33
C PHE A 88 -3.73 8.06 -2.69
N LEU A 89 -2.76 7.15 -2.73
CA LEU A 89 -2.14 6.67 -3.95
C LEU A 89 -2.76 5.31 -4.28
N SER A 90 -3.65 5.29 -5.27
CA SER A 90 -4.26 4.08 -5.79
C SER A 90 -3.44 3.57 -6.97
N ILE A 91 -3.05 2.30 -6.92
CA ILE A 91 -2.25 1.65 -7.97
C ILE A 91 -3.11 0.54 -8.56
N ASN A 92 -3.21 0.50 -9.89
CA ASN A 92 -3.94 -0.54 -10.59
C ASN A 92 -3.02 -1.72 -10.87
N GLU A 93 -3.26 -2.83 -10.17
CA GLU A 93 -2.56 -4.10 -10.38
C GLU A 93 -3.36 -5.09 -11.25
N ASN A 94 -4.54 -4.67 -11.74
CA ASN A 94 -5.46 -5.39 -12.62
C ASN A 94 -5.70 -6.88 -12.24
N PRO A 95 -6.90 -7.23 -11.72
CA PRO A 95 -8.12 -6.44 -11.73
C PRO A 95 -8.32 -5.53 -10.52
N GLU A 96 -7.29 -5.39 -9.69
CA GLU A 96 -7.43 -4.76 -8.38
C GLU A 96 -6.81 -3.37 -8.31
N TRP A 97 -7.44 -2.51 -7.49
CA TRP A 97 -6.79 -1.33 -7.00
C TRP A 97 -6.25 -1.58 -5.61
N ILE A 98 -4.94 -1.43 -5.43
CA ILE A 98 -4.33 -1.36 -4.10
C ILE A 98 -4.22 0.10 -3.67
N LEU A 99 -4.21 0.34 -2.36
CA LEU A 99 -4.21 1.69 -1.80
C LEU A 99 -3.07 1.88 -0.82
N ARG A 100 -2.30 2.95 -1.06
CA ARG A 100 -1.30 3.46 -0.13
C ARG A 100 -1.72 4.81 0.40
N ILE A 101 -1.57 4.98 1.70
CA ILE A 101 -1.84 6.24 2.38
C ILE A 101 -0.52 6.93 2.66
N ILE A 102 -0.38 8.15 2.13
CA ILE A 102 0.79 8.99 2.33
C ILE A 102 0.38 10.15 3.24
N LYS A 103 1.13 10.34 4.32
CA LYS A 103 0.99 11.48 5.23
C LYS A 103 2.31 12.20 5.35
N ARG A 104 2.31 13.50 5.08
CA ARG A 104 3.49 14.35 5.30
C ARG A 104 3.55 14.73 6.77
N GLU A 105 4.70 14.49 7.38
CA GLU A 105 4.99 14.87 8.76
C GLU A 105 5.50 16.32 8.85
N LYS A 106 5.58 16.86 10.07
CA LYS A 106 5.97 18.26 10.31
C LYS A 106 7.39 18.56 9.82
N ASN A 107 8.30 17.61 9.99
CA ASN A 107 9.70 17.69 9.55
C ASN A 107 9.88 17.51 8.02
N GLY A 108 8.81 17.18 7.30
CA GLY A 108 8.86 16.98 5.85
C GLY A 108 9.00 15.53 5.40
N ASP A 109 9.20 14.60 6.33
CA ASP A 109 9.18 13.16 6.05
C ASP A 109 7.78 12.72 5.59
N LEU A 110 7.73 11.57 4.92
CA LEU A 110 6.48 10.95 4.53
C LEU A 110 6.30 9.62 5.27
N THR A 111 5.17 9.49 5.93
CA THR A 111 4.68 8.21 6.44
C THR A 111 3.90 7.52 5.33
N TYR A 112 4.24 6.27 5.05
CA TYR A 112 3.55 5.41 4.11
C TYR A 112 2.83 4.28 4.87
N MET A 113 1.56 4.08 4.56
CA MET A 113 0.73 3.09 5.24
C MET A 113 -0.09 2.26 4.24
N SER A 114 -0.30 1.00 4.57
CA SER A 114 -0.97 -0.01 3.74
C SER A 114 -1.77 -0.98 4.62
N MET A 115 -2.61 -1.80 3.99
CA MET A 115 -3.39 -2.86 4.65
C MET A 115 -2.92 -4.23 4.17
N ASP A 116 -1.63 -4.51 4.33
CA ASP A 116 -1.01 -5.79 4.00
C ASP A 116 -0.54 -6.51 5.26
N GLU A 117 -0.63 -7.84 5.23
CA GLU A 117 -0.18 -8.73 6.30
C GLU A 117 0.36 -10.03 5.73
N GLU A 118 1.21 -10.70 6.52
CA GLU A 118 1.56 -12.09 6.28
C GLU A 118 0.31 -12.99 6.43
N ASP A 119 0.24 -14.08 5.65
CA ASP A 119 -0.91 -15.00 5.58
C ASP A 119 -1.59 -15.34 6.91
N ARG A 120 -0.80 -15.60 7.97
CA ARG A 120 -1.34 -15.94 9.30
C ARG A 120 -2.11 -14.78 9.92
N ALA A 121 -1.58 -13.57 9.85
CA ALA A 121 -2.20 -12.37 10.43
C ALA A 121 -3.28 -11.78 9.52
N PHE A 122 -3.23 -12.05 8.21
CA PHE A 122 -4.19 -11.53 7.25
C PHE A 122 -5.63 -11.99 7.51
N LYS A 123 -5.83 -13.24 7.96
CA LYS A 123 -7.17 -13.74 8.30
C LYS A 123 -7.80 -12.95 9.46
N ASP A 124 -7.00 -12.60 10.46
CA ASP A 124 -7.47 -11.82 11.60
C ASP A 124 -7.79 -10.38 11.17
N LEU A 125 -6.95 -9.77 10.31
CA LEU A 125 -7.24 -8.49 9.69
C LEU A 125 -8.60 -8.50 8.96
N VAL A 126 -8.87 -9.52 8.13
CA VAL A 126 -10.15 -9.63 7.39
C VAL A 126 -11.34 -9.75 8.35
N ASN A 127 -11.24 -10.60 9.37
CA ASN A 127 -12.30 -10.77 10.37
C ASN A 127 -12.57 -9.48 11.16
N ASP A 128 -11.51 -8.74 11.46
CA ASP A 128 -11.61 -7.48 12.20
C ASP A 128 -12.18 -6.36 11.33
N LEU A 129 -11.79 -6.32 10.06
CA LEU A 129 -12.26 -5.33 9.09
C LEU A 129 -13.73 -5.55 8.71
N ALA A 130 -14.19 -6.80 8.66
CA ALA A 130 -15.58 -7.15 8.35
C ALA A 130 -16.59 -6.56 9.34
N ARG A 131 -16.15 -6.20 10.56
CA ARG A 131 -16.98 -5.50 11.56
C ARG A 131 -17.16 -4.01 11.28
N GLU A 132 -16.36 -3.45 10.38
CA GLU A 132 -16.28 -2.00 10.11
C GLU A 132 -16.80 -1.62 8.72
N VAL A 133 -16.63 -2.52 7.75
CA VAL A 133 -16.99 -2.31 6.35
C VAL A 133 -17.36 -3.64 5.70
N GLY A 134 -18.29 -3.61 4.75
CA GLY A 134 -18.59 -4.78 3.93
C GLY A 134 -17.37 -5.22 3.13
N ILE A 135 -17.09 -6.52 3.16
CA ILE A 135 -16.00 -7.15 2.40
C ILE A 135 -16.61 -8.07 1.36
N ASP A 136 -16.28 -7.83 0.11
CA ASP A 136 -16.52 -8.77 -0.99
C ASP A 136 -15.29 -9.67 -1.14
N SER A 137 -15.52 -10.93 -1.47
CA SER A 137 -14.43 -11.85 -1.79
C SER A 137 -14.57 -12.41 -3.19
N VAL A 138 -13.47 -12.42 -3.94
CA VAL A 138 -13.43 -12.90 -5.32
C VAL A 138 -12.30 -13.92 -5.43
N LYS A 139 -12.58 -15.10 -5.97
CA LYS A 139 -11.54 -16.07 -6.29
C LYS A 139 -11.01 -15.76 -7.69
N ILE A 140 -9.71 -15.48 -7.80
CA ILE A 140 -9.01 -15.33 -9.06
C ILE A 140 -7.86 -16.32 -9.05
N ASP A 141 -7.86 -17.22 -10.03
CA ASP A 141 -7.02 -18.42 -10.06
C ASP A 141 -7.12 -19.18 -8.72
N ASP A 142 -5.99 -19.42 -8.05
CA ASP A 142 -5.92 -20.06 -6.73
C ASP A 142 -5.86 -19.07 -5.56
N LYS A 143 -6.06 -17.77 -5.80
CA LYS A 143 -6.01 -16.72 -4.79
C LYS A 143 -7.39 -16.16 -4.48
N MET A 144 -7.69 -16.06 -3.19
CA MET A 144 -8.86 -15.30 -2.71
C MET A 144 -8.45 -13.84 -2.54
N LEU A 145 -9.21 -12.94 -3.15
CA LEU A 145 -9.06 -11.50 -3.02
C LEU A 145 -10.15 -10.97 -2.10
N TYR A 146 -9.83 -9.97 -1.29
CA TYR A 146 -10.76 -9.36 -0.34
C TYR A 146 -10.84 -7.86 -0.61
N GLN A 147 -12.00 -7.45 -1.12
CA GLN A 147 -12.26 -6.11 -1.62
C GLN A 147 -13.20 -5.35 -0.69
N ILE A 148 -12.90 -4.08 -0.47
CA ILE A 148 -13.78 -3.16 0.27
C ILE A 148 -14.15 -1.95 -0.60
N ASP A 149 -15.34 -1.38 -0.37
CA ASP A 149 -15.79 -0.13 -1.01
C ASP A 149 -16.22 0.90 0.06
N PRO A 150 -15.27 1.43 0.86
CA PRO A 150 -15.62 2.37 1.91
C PRO A 150 -16.00 3.75 1.33
N SER A 151 -16.98 4.40 1.94
CA SER A 151 -17.15 5.84 1.73
C SER A 151 -15.90 6.63 2.19
N PRO A 152 -15.65 7.84 1.68
CA PRO A 152 -14.52 8.65 2.15
C PRO A 152 -14.47 8.87 3.66
N ARG A 153 -15.64 8.89 4.33
CA ARG A 153 -15.71 9.01 5.80
C ARG A 153 -15.28 7.70 6.48
N GLN A 154 -15.78 6.55 6.02
CA GLN A 154 -15.38 5.24 6.52
C GLN A 154 -13.87 5.02 6.32
N LEU A 155 -13.33 5.36 5.16
CA LEU A 155 -11.89 5.22 4.88
C LEU A 155 -11.02 6.00 5.88
N ILE A 156 -11.40 7.23 6.23
CA ILE A 156 -10.72 8.01 7.27
C ILE A 156 -10.85 7.34 8.65
N ASN A 157 -12.00 6.76 8.97
CA ASN A 157 -12.19 6.04 10.23
C ASN A 157 -11.31 4.79 10.30
N LEU A 158 -11.16 4.04 9.20
CA LEU A 158 -10.26 2.88 9.12
C LEU A 158 -8.80 3.29 9.38
N ILE A 159 -8.34 4.41 8.80
CA ILE A 159 -7.01 4.97 9.08
C ILE A 159 -6.86 5.29 10.57
N LYS A 160 -7.84 5.96 11.17
CA LYS A 160 -7.80 6.35 12.59
C LYS A 160 -7.84 5.15 13.55
N LYS A 161 -8.52 4.07 13.15
CA LYS A 161 -8.58 2.81 13.91
C LYS A 161 -7.32 1.95 13.75
N GLY A 162 -6.37 2.37 12.92
CA GLY A 162 -5.07 1.69 12.77
C GLY A 162 -5.08 0.50 11.81
N TYR A 163 -6.12 0.34 10.99
CA TYR A 163 -6.15 -0.72 9.97
C TYR A 163 -5.06 -0.52 8.90
N PHE A 164 -4.73 0.74 8.59
CA PHE A 164 -3.56 1.06 7.76
C PHE A 164 -2.32 1.11 8.66
N LYS A 165 -1.49 0.07 8.57
CA LYS A 165 -0.24 -0.01 9.33
C LYS A 165 0.84 0.82 8.64
N LYS A 166 1.69 1.45 9.44
CA LYS A 166 2.89 2.10 8.92
C LYS A 166 3.86 1.02 8.47
N THR A 167 4.26 1.08 7.21
CA THR A 167 5.17 0.09 6.62
C THR A 167 6.51 0.71 6.26
N ILE A 168 6.53 2.00 5.87
CA ILE A 168 7.77 2.69 5.47
C ILE A 168 7.78 4.11 6.05
N LEU A 169 8.91 4.51 6.61
CA LEU A 169 9.24 5.92 6.84
C LEU A 169 10.13 6.40 5.70
N MET A 170 9.68 7.42 4.99
CA MET A 170 10.43 8.03 3.89
C MET A 170 11.07 9.31 4.41
N GLN A 171 12.34 9.21 4.80
CA GLN A 171 13.08 10.32 5.39
C GLN A 171 13.47 11.30 4.28
N ARG A 172 13.12 12.58 4.44
CA ARG A 172 13.46 13.59 3.44
C ARG A 172 14.97 13.84 3.42
N LEU A 173 15.54 13.89 2.22
CA LEU A 173 16.96 14.19 1.99
C LEU A 173 17.17 15.65 1.55
N GLU A 174 16.31 16.15 0.67
CA GLU A 174 16.33 17.49 0.05
C GLU A 174 14.90 18.00 -0.19
#